data_AF-A0A2T2UCF4-F1
#
_entry.id   AF-A0A2T2UCF4-F1
#
_cell.length_a   1.000
_cell.length_b   1.000
_cell.length_c   1.000
_cell.angle_alpha   90.00
_cell.angle_beta   90.00
_cell.angle_gamma   90.00
#
_symmetry.space_group_name_H-M   'P 1'
#
loop_
_entity.id
_entity.type
_entity.pdbx_description
1 polymer ?
#
loop_
_entity_poly.entity_id
_entity_poly.type
_entity_poly.pdbx_seq_one_letter_code
_entity_poly.pdbx_strand_id
1 'polypeptide(L)' 'MWRNTQTSYGWVSIAVHWIAAVAIVGLFGLGLWMTDLGYGDPWYNRAPALHEAVGMLVFGLVLFRIGW' A
#
# COMPACT_ATOMS: atom_id res chain seq x y z
N MET A 1 -9.16 -23.64 -1.89
CA MET A 1 -9.55 -22.43 -1.15
C MET A 1 -8.42 -21.41 -1.06
N TRP A 2 -7.18 -21.80 -0.71
CA TRP A 2 -6.04 -20.87 -0.64
C TRP A 2 -5.58 -20.32 -2.00
N ARG A 3 -5.49 -21.18 -3.03
CA ARG A 3 -5.12 -20.80 -4.40
C ARG A 3 -6.35 -20.53 -5.28
N ASN A 4 -6.16 -19.78 -6.36
CA ASN A 4 -7.19 -19.50 -7.36
C ASN A 4 -7.68 -20.79 -8.04
N THR A 5 -8.93 -20.79 -8.47
CA THR A 5 -9.50 -21.81 -9.36
C THR A 5 -9.91 -21.16 -10.68
N GLN A 6 -10.38 -21.94 -11.65
CA GLN A 6 -10.88 -21.40 -12.92
C GLN A 6 -12.12 -20.49 -12.75
N THR A 7 -12.83 -20.59 -11.64
CA THR A 7 -14.12 -19.93 -11.42
C THR A 7 -14.12 -18.95 -10.24
N SER A 8 -13.05 -18.90 -9.44
CA SER A 8 -13.01 -18.06 -8.24
C SER A 8 -11.60 -17.72 -7.78
N TYR A 9 -11.46 -16.55 -7.14
CA TYR A 9 -10.24 -16.14 -6.47
C TYR A 9 -10.05 -16.91 -5.16
N GLY A 10 -8.83 -17.38 -4.93
CA GLY A 10 -8.42 -17.96 -3.66
C GLY A 10 -8.23 -16.89 -2.58
N TRP A 11 -8.22 -17.32 -1.32
CA TRP A 11 -8.01 -16.45 -0.17
C TRP A 11 -6.72 -15.62 -0.24
N VAL A 12 -5.65 -16.15 -0.85
CA VAL A 12 -4.39 -15.40 -1.02
C VAL A 12 -4.62 -14.17 -1.91
N SER A 13 -5.27 -14.34 -3.07
CA SER A 13 -5.55 -13.22 -3.98
C SER A 13 -6.48 -12.19 -3.36
N ILE A 14 -7.50 -12.64 -2.62
CA ILE A 14 -8.45 -11.76 -1.92
C ILE A 14 -7.74 -10.95 -0.84
N ALA A 15 -6.93 -11.59 0.00
CA ALA A 15 -6.18 -10.92 1.05
C ALA A 15 -5.18 -9.91 0.47
N VAL A 16 -4.38 -10.33 -0.52
CA VAL A 16 -3.41 -9.45 -1.20
C VAL A 16 -4.09 -8.24 -1.81
N HIS A 17 -5.25 -8.42 -2.46
CA HIS A 17 -6.01 -7.32 -3.03
C HIS A 17 -6.49 -6.31 -1.98
N TRP A 18 -7.10 -6.77 -0.89
CA TRP A 18 -7.62 -5.88 0.14
C TRP A 18 -6.53 -5.21 0.96
N ILE A 19 -5.41 -5.90 1.24
CA ILE A 19 -4.24 -5.29 1.88
C ILE A 19 -3.70 -4.16 1.00
N ALA A 20 -3.54 -4.41 -0.30
CA ALA A 20 -3.09 -3.37 -1.23
C ALA A 20 -4.07 -2.19 -1.29
N ALA A 21 -5.37 -2.45 -1.35
CA ALA A 21 -6.40 -1.40 -1.38
C ALA A 21 -6.34 -0.49 -0.14
N VAL A 22 -6.30 -1.08 1.06
CA VAL A 22 -6.19 -0.31 2.31
C VAL A 22 -4.89 0.49 2.36
N ALA A 23 -3.76 -0.12 1.98
CA ALA A 23 -2.46 0.55 1.99
C ALA A 23 -2.42 1.72 1.00
N ILE A 24 -2.98 1.57 -0.21
CA ILE A 24 -3.04 2.64 -1.23
C ILE A 24 -3.92 3.79 -0.73
N VAL A 25 -5.09 3.52 -0.15
CA VAL A 25 -5.95 4.56 0.42
C VAL A 25 -5.24 5.29 1.57
N GLY A 26 -4.53 4.56 2.43
CA GLY A 26 -3.71 5.14 3.50
C GLY A 26 -2.56 6.00 2.98
N LEU A 27 -1.83 5.53 1.97
CA LEU A 27 -0.77 6.28 1.29
C LEU A 27 -1.31 7.56 0.65
N PHE A 28 -2.48 7.50 0.01
CA PHE A 28 -3.11 8.67 -0.58
C PHE A 28 -3.47 9.72 0.48
N GLY A 29 -4.11 9.31 1.58
CA GLY A 29 -4.41 10.20 2.70
C GLY A 29 -3.16 10.79 3.36
N LEU A 30 -2.13 9.96 3.56
CA LEU A 30 -0.83 10.40 4.08
C LEU A 30 -0.16 11.40 3.13
N GLY A 31 -0.22 11.16 1.82
CA GLY A 31 0.33 12.04 0.79
C GLY A 31 -0.36 13.40 0.76
N LEU A 32 -1.70 13.44 0.89
CA LEU A 32 -2.45 14.69 1.00
C LEU A 32 -2.08 15.46 2.26
N TRP A 33 -2.01 14.79 3.42
CA TRP A 33 -1.62 15.46 4.67
C TRP A 33 -0.19 16.01 4.62
N MET A 34 0.73 15.34 3.93
CA MET A 34 2.11 15.79 3.78
C MET A 34 2.25 17.12 3.03
N THR A 35 1.30 17.49 2.15
CA THR A 35 1.39 18.76 1.41
C THR A 35 1.20 19.99 2.29
N ASP A 36 0.62 19.80 3.48
CA ASP A 36 0.37 20.88 4.44
C ASP A 36 1.52 21.05 5.44
N LEU A 37 2.54 20.17 5.42
CA LEU A 37 3.66 20.22 6.36
C LEU A 37 4.68 21.31 5.95
N GLY A 38 5.03 22.16 6.91
CA GLY A 38 6.12 23.13 6.79
C GLY A 38 7.45 22.57 7.32
N TYR A 39 8.56 23.23 6.98
CA TYR A 39 9.90 22.83 7.41
C TYR A 39 10.11 22.74 8.93
N GLY A 40 9.31 23.48 9.71
CA GLY A 40 9.35 23.45 11.17
C GLY A 40 8.60 22.26 11.79
N ASP A 41 7.80 21.54 11.02
CA ASP A 41 6.98 20.45 11.56
C ASP A 41 7.83 19.22 11.88
N PRO A 42 7.65 18.59 13.06
CA PRO A 42 8.40 17.38 13.43
C PRO A 42 8.22 16.20 12.46
N TRP A 43 7.18 16.24 11.64
CA TRP A 43 6.84 15.22 10.66
C TRP A 43 7.28 15.53 9.25
N TYR A 44 7.85 16.72 8.99
CA TYR A 44 8.26 17.16 7.65
C TYR A 44 9.11 16.13 6.92
N ASN A 45 10.05 15.47 7.62
CA ASN A 45 10.87 14.40 7.04
C ASN A 45 10.36 12.99 7.32
N ARG A 46 9.65 12.78 8.44
CA ARG A 46 9.22 11.44 8.88
C ARG A 46 8.03 10.92 8.08
N ALA A 47 7.08 11.79 7.75
CA ALA A 47 5.90 11.41 6.97
C ALA A 47 6.28 10.99 5.54
N PRO A 48 7.13 11.73 4.79
CA PRO A 48 7.64 11.27 3.51
C PRO A 48 8.41 9.95 3.59
N ALA A 49 9.29 9.77 4.58
CA ALA A 49 10.05 8.53 4.74
C ALA A 49 9.13 7.32 4.98
N LEU A 50 8.06 7.51 5.76
CA LEU A 50 7.04 6.48 5.98
C LEU A 50 6.25 6.21 4.69
N HIS A 51 5.85 7.25 3.96
CA HIS A 51 5.13 7.12 2.70
C HIS A 51 5.94 6.34 1.66
N GLU A 52 7.23 6.67 1.50
CA GLU A 52 8.13 5.97 0.59
C GLU A 52 8.30 4.50 0.99
N ALA A 53 8.59 4.21 2.26
CA ALA A 53 8.80 2.84 2.73
C ALA A 53 7.55 1.97 2.55
N VAL A 54 6.37 2.47 2.93
CA VAL A 54 5.11 1.76 2.72
C VAL A 54 4.78 1.63 1.24
N GLY A 55 5.05 2.66 0.43
CA GLY A 55 4.92 2.63 -1.02
C GLY A 55 5.76 1.52 -1.67
N MET A 56 7.00 1.34 -1.23
CA MET A 56 7.87 0.27 -1.72
C MET A 56 7.36 -1.13 -1.34
N LEU A 57 6.79 -1.30 -0.14
CA LEU A 57 6.14 -2.56 0.25
C LEU A 57 4.90 -2.85 -0.61
N VAL A 58 4.06 -1.85 -0.86
CA VAL A 58 2.88 -1.98 -1.74
C VAL A 58 3.31 -2.32 -3.16
N PHE A 59 4.37 -1.69 -3.67
CA PHE A 59 4.92 -2.00 -4.98
C PHE A 59 5.34 -3.47 -5.09
N GLY A 60 6.09 -3.98 -4.11
CA GLY A 60 6.46 -5.40 -4.05
C GLY A 60 5.24 -6.32 -3.96
N LEU A 61 4.23 -5.95 -3.18
CA LEU A 61 2.98 -6.70 -3.06
C LEU A 61 2.20 -6.76 -4.38
N VAL A 62 2.17 -5.66 -5.15
CA VAL A 62 1.54 -5.63 -6.49
C VAL A 62 2.32 -6.49 -7.48
N LEU A 63 3.66 -6.46 -7.47
CA LEU A 63 4.47 -7.35 -8.31
C LEU A 63 4.20 -8.82 -7.97
N PHE A 64 4.15 -9.16 -6.69
CA PHE A 64 3.75 -10.50 -6.25
C PHE A 64 2.36 -10.86 -6.79
N ARG A 65 1.39 -9.95 -6.68
CA ARG A 65 0.03 -10.16 -7.19
C ARG A 65 0.00 -10.39 -8.70
N ILE A 66 0.86 -9.74 -9.48
CA ILE A 66 0.92 -9.92 -10.94
C ILE A 66 1.50 -11.30 -11.31
N GLY A 67 2.48 -11.78 -10.52
CA GLY A 67 3.09 -13.09 -10.74
C GLY A 67 2.28 -14.28 -10.22
N TRP A 68 1.26 -14.04 -9.40
CA TRP A 68 0.42 -15.06 -8.75
C TRP A 68 -0.89 -15.34 -9.50
#